data_AF-C0XRX5-F1
#
_entry.id   AF-C0XRX5-F1
#
_cell.length_a   1.000
_cell.length_b   1.000
_cell.length_c   1.000
_cell.angle_alpha   90.00
_cell.angle_beta   90.00
_cell.angle_gamma   90.00
#
_symmetry.space_group_name_H-M   'P 1'
#
loop_
_entity.id
_entity.type
_entity.pdbx_description
1 polymer ?
#
loop_
_entity_poly.entity_id
_entity_poly.type
_entity_poly.pdbx_seq_one_letter_code
_entity_poly.pdbx_strand_id
1 'polypeptide(L)'
;MEKDKNRSLAKKVAVAGSLLLGSFALAGCEVAPPAALANVLDMGWPDPITPEGVQMYNFWVWVWVAAWTIGIIMWALFLVAVFKWNAKAQAKKTDDEFPKQLQYNVPLELGLTIVPIIIVFVLFFFTVQAQTKAVALDKDPEVTVDVTAFQWNWKFGYAQIGEELSPTGQLYNGADEQRQALAEDTKYEAEELPNANPIHGTSTGDMSYLNYNVIETTGTTDEIPVLVLPTETPIEFRLASGDVSHAFWVPEFLFKRDVYAHPESNQQQRSFQIERIDREGAFVGRCAEMCGTYHAMMNFEVRAVSPEDFRAYIQFRNDNPDATNAQALESIGQDPYATTTRPFNSDRVGTRDGQNYTDPNQNV
;
A
#
# COMPACT_ATOMS: atom_id res chain seq x y z
N MET A 1 5.42 -54.19 22.99
CA MET A 1 4.17 -53.39 22.83
C MET A 1 4.39 -51.87 22.96
N GLU A 2 5.28 -51.41 23.84
CA GLU A 2 5.55 -49.97 24.06
C GLU A 2 6.46 -49.32 22.99
N LYS A 3 7.50 -50.05 22.53
CA LYS A 3 8.37 -49.62 21.41
C LYS A 3 7.63 -49.42 20.07
N ASP A 4 6.60 -50.22 19.80
CA ASP A 4 5.81 -50.11 18.56
C ASP A 4 4.85 -48.92 18.57
N LYS A 5 4.31 -48.56 19.74
CA LYS A 5 3.50 -47.34 19.91
C LYS A 5 4.32 -46.08 19.67
N ASN A 6 5.57 -46.02 20.16
CA ASN A 6 6.45 -44.88 19.95
C ASN A 6 6.90 -44.73 18.49
N ARG A 7 7.14 -45.83 17.76
CA ARG A 7 7.39 -45.78 16.31
C ARG A 7 6.17 -45.32 15.52
N SER A 8 4.96 -45.70 15.94
CA SER A 8 3.71 -45.21 15.36
C SER A 8 3.51 -43.71 15.61
N LEU A 9 3.77 -43.23 16.83
CA LEU A 9 3.66 -41.80 17.15
C LEU A 9 4.70 -40.97 16.39
N ALA A 10 5.97 -41.41 16.36
CA ALA A 10 7.03 -40.77 15.60
C ALA A 10 6.73 -40.75 14.10
N LYS A 11 6.17 -41.83 13.53
CA LYS A 11 5.69 -41.84 12.13
C LYS A 11 4.53 -40.88 11.92
N LYS A 12 3.57 -40.77 12.85
CA LYS A 12 2.45 -39.83 12.73
C LYS A 12 2.90 -38.38 12.84
N VAL A 13 3.84 -38.08 13.73
CA VAL A 13 4.47 -36.75 13.86
C VAL A 13 5.33 -36.44 12.64
N ALA A 14 6.07 -37.40 12.10
CA ALA A 14 6.84 -37.24 10.88
C ALA A 14 5.94 -37.05 9.65
N VAL A 15 4.82 -37.77 9.55
CA VAL A 15 3.83 -37.61 8.48
C VAL A 15 3.07 -36.29 8.61
N ALA A 16 2.68 -35.88 9.82
CA ALA A 16 2.07 -34.57 10.04
C ALA A 16 3.06 -33.43 9.78
N GLY A 17 4.32 -33.59 10.17
CA GLY A 17 5.41 -32.65 9.90
C GLY A 17 5.75 -32.56 8.41
N SER A 18 5.71 -33.67 7.67
CA SER A 18 5.93 -33.67 6.22
C SER A 18 4.73 -33.19 5.41
N LEU A 19 3.50 -33.34 5.92
CA LEU A 19 2.31 -32.69 5.35
C LEU A 19 2.32 -31.18 5.61
N LEU A 20 2.71 -30.74 6.81
CA LEU A 20 2.92 -29.32 7.11
C LEU A 20 4.05 -28.74 6.24
N LEU A 21 5.21 -29.38 6.20
CA LEU A 21 6.34 -28.98 5.36
C LEU A 21 6.01 -29.05 3.87
N GLY A 22 5.18 -30.01 3.42
CA GLY A 22 4.71 -30.10 2.05
C GLY A 22 3.79 -28.95 1.67
N SER A 23 2.89 -28.55 2.57
CA SER A 23 2.07 -27.35 2.40
C SER A 23 2.90 -26.06 2.39
N PHE A 24 4.00 -26.00 3.16
CA PHE A 24 4.93 -24.86 3.14
C PHE A 24 5.89 -24.87 1.94
N ALA A 25 6.30 -26.04 1.44
CA ALA A 25 7.17 -26.18 0.27
C ALA A 25 6.42 -25.96 -1.06
N LEU A 26 5.09 -26.13 -1.07
CA LEU A 26 4.21 -25.79 -2.20
C LEU A 26 3.75 -24.32 -2.17
N ALA A 27 4.11 -23.54 -1.15
CA ALA A 27 3.80 -22.11 -1.04
C ALA A 27 4.74 -21.23 -1.89
N GLY A 28 5.03 -21.66 -3.13
CA GLY A 28 5.61 -20.77 -4.14
C GLY A 28 4.57 -19.72 -4.52
N CYS A 29 4.68 -18.53 -3.91
CA CYS A 29 3.65 -17.47 -3.86
C CYS A 29 3.38 -16.72 -5.19
N GLU A 30 3.71 -17.27 -6.35
CA GLU A 30 3.19 -16.78 -7.65
C GLU A 30 1.95 -17.53 -8.10
N VAL A 31 1.65 -18.69 -7.51
CA VAL A 31 0.47 -19.46 -7.87
C VAL A 31 -0.76 -18.76 -7.30
N ALA A 32 -1.60 -18.26 -8.20
CA ALA A 32 -2.91 -17.72 -7.86
C ALA A 32 -3.70 -18.76 -7.05
N PRO A 33 -4.23 -18.40 -5.87
CA PRO A 33 -5.05 -19.31 -5.09
C PRO A 33 -6.31 -19.69 -5.89
N PRO A 34 -6.84 -20.92 -5.71
CA PRO A 34 -8.13 -21.27 -6.30
C PRO A 34 -9.19 -20.24 -5.89
N ALA A 35 -10.03 -19.78 -6.82
CA ALA A 35 -10.96 -18.67 -6.57
C ALA A 35 -11.84 -18.85 -5.32
N ALA A 36 -12.27 -20.09 -5.04
CA ALA A 36 -13.05 -20.42 -3.84
C ALA A 36 -12.28 -20.22 -2.53
N LEU A 37 -10.95 -20.36 -2.56
CA LEU A 37 -10.06 -20.12 -1.42
C LEU A 37 -9.69 -18.64 -1.31
N ALA A 38 -9.49 -17.98 -2.46
CA ALA A 38 -9.11 -16.56 -2.55
C ALA A 38 -10.12 -15.67 -1.82
N ASN A 39 -11.40 -15.74 -2.21
CA ASN A 39 -12.46 -14.85 -1.67
C ASN A 39 -12.77 -15.04 -0.17
N VAL A 40 -12.25 -16.11 0.45
CA VAL A 40 -12.45 -16.41 1.89
C VAL A 40 -11.20 -16.09 2.70
N LEU A 41 -10.02 -16.28 2.11
CA LEU A 41 -8.73 -16.11 2.78
C LEU A 41 -7.98 -14.83 2.40
N ASP A 42 -8.52 -14.03 1.49
CA ASP A 42 -8.07 -12.68 1.21
C ASP A 42 -8.28 -11.73 2.40
N MET A 43 -9.16 -12.07 3.34
CA MET A 43 -9.50 -11.24 4.50
C MET A 43 -9.97 -9.83 4.12
N GLY A 44 -10.72 -9.71 3.02
CA GLY A 44 -11.31 -8.44 2.56
C GLY A 44 -10.30 -7.49 1.92
N TRP A 45 -9.20 -8.02 1.39
CA TRP A 45 -8.30 -7.24 0.54
C TRP A 45 -8.99 -6.86 -0.77
N PRO A 46 -8.74 -5.64 -1.29
CA PRO A 46 -9.26 -5.26 -2.59
C PRO A 46 -8.54 -6.03 -3.70
N ASP A 47 -9.23 -6.22 -4.83
CA ASP A 47 -8.65 -6.88 -6.01
C ASP A 47 -7.49 -6.03 -6.56
N PRO A 48 -6.26 -6.57 -6.59
CA PRO A 48 -5.10 -5.83 -7.06
C PRO A 48 -5.23 -5.44 -8.53
N ILE A 49 -4.70 -4.27 -8.87
CA ILE A 49 -4.69 -3.74 -10.26
C ILE A 49 -3.30 -3.57 -10.85
N THR A 50 -2.25 -3.99 -10.12
CA THR A 50 -0.87 -3.95 -10.58
C THR A 50 -0.21 -5.32 -10.42
N PRO A 51 0.79 -5.68 -11.25
CA PRO A 51 1.54 -6.92 -11.09
C PRO A 51 2.23 -7.06 -9.72
N GLU A 52 2.70 -5.96 -9.13
CA GLU A 52 3.24 -5.92 -7.77
C GLU A 52 2.17 -6.23 -6.72
N GLY A 53 0.98 -5.65 -6.89
CA GLY A 53 -0.16 -5.93 -6.02
C GLY A 53 -0.58 -7.40 -6.10
N VAL A 54 -0.69 -7.97 -7.30
CA VAL A 54 -1.03 -9.39 -7.48
C VAL A 54 -0.06 -10.31 -6.73
N GLN A 55 1.24 -10.00 -6.74
CA GLN A 55 2.21 -10.78 -5.98
C GLN A 55 2.01 -10.64 -4.47
N MET A 56 1.76 -9.43 -3.97
CA MET A 56 1.48 -9.17 -2.55
C MET A 56 0.21 -9.90 -2.09
N TYR A 57 -0.84 -9.87 -2.91
CA TYR A 57 -2.10 -10.57 -2.67
C TYR A 57 -1.91 -12.08 -2.55
N ASN A 58 -1.22 -12.69 -3.52
CA ASN A 58 -0.97 -14.13 -3.50
C ASN A 58 -0.16 -14.53 -2.26
N PHE A 59 0.88 -13.76 -1.91
CA PHE A 59 1.65 -13.97 -0.70
C PHE A 59 0.77 -13.90 0.56
N TRP A 60 -0.10 -12.88 0.66
CA TRP A 60 -1.02 -12.70 1.78
C TRP A 60 -1.95 -13.91 1.98
N VAL A 61 -2.57 -14.41 0.92
CA VAL A 61 -3.48 -15.57 1.00
C VAL A 61 -2.73 -16.79 1.54
N TRP A 62 -1.52 -17.07 1.07
CA TRP A 62 -0.71 -18.19 1.55
C TRP A 62 -0.25 -18.03 3.00
N VAL A 63 0.07 -16.81 3.43
CA VAL A 63 0.36 -16.50 4.84
C VAL A 63 -0.85 -16.81 5.71
N TRP A 64 -2.06 -16.46 5.28
CA TRP A 64 -3.28 -16.78 6.02
C TRP A 64 -3.60 -18.27 6.05
N VAL A 65 -3.38 -19.00 4.95
CA VAL A 65 -3.50 -20.47 4.96
C VAL A 65 -2.59 -21.08 6.03
N ALA A 66 -1.33 -20.62 6.11
CA ALA A 66 -0.38 -21.06 7.12
C ALA A 66 -0.85 -20.69 8.54
N ALA A 67 -1.27 -19.45 8.75
CA ALA A 67 -1.75 -18.95 10.04
C ALA A 67 -2.98 -19.71 10.53
N TRP A 68 -3.97 -19.94 9.66
CA TRP A 68 -5.17 -20.72 9.98
C TRP A 68 -4.84 -22.17 10.32
N THR A 69 -3.92 -22.79 9.59
CA THR A 69 -3.48 -24.16 9.87
C THR A 69 -2.89 -24.25 11.28
N ILE A 70 -2.01 -23.33 11.66
CA ILE A 70 -1.42 -23.27 13.01
C ILE A 70 -2.50 -22.96 14.05
N GLY A 71 -3.34 -21.95 13.80
CA GLY A 71 -4.41 -21.52 14.70
C GLY A 71 -5.39 -22.65 15.03
N ILE A 72 -5.83 -23.40 14.03
CA ILE A 72 -6.74 -24.55 14.19
C ILE A 72 -6.07 -25.67 15.01
N ILE A 73 -4.79 -25.97 14.76
CA ILE A 73 -4.06 -26.97 15.57
C ILE A 73 -4.00 -26.51 17.03
N MET A 74 -3.66 -25.25 17.28
CA MET A 74 -3.54 -24.70 18.63
C MET A 74 -4.88 -24.66 19.35
N TRP A 75 -5.96 -24.23 18.68
CA TRP A 75 -7.30 -24.26 19.22
C TRP A 75 -7.77 -25.69 19.50
N ALA A 76 -7.51 -26.65 18.61
CA ALA A 76 -7.85 -28.04 18.86
C ALA A 76 -7.16 -28.59 20.11
N LEU A 77 -5.85 -28.35 20.27
CA LEU A 77 -5.09 -28.74 21.46
C LEU A 77 -5.64 -28.07 22.73
N PHE A 78 -5.90 -26.76 22.65
CA PHE A 78 -6.47 -25.99 23.75
C PHE A 78 -7.86 -26.50 24.17
N LEU A 79 -8.77 -26.68 23.21
CA LEU A 79 -10.12 -27.18 23.46
C LEU A 79 -10.09 -28.62 24.00
N VAL A 80 -9.21 -29.48 23.49
CA VAL A 80 -8.99 -30.81 24.06
C VAL A 80 -8.57 -30.69 25.53
N ALA A 81 -7.63 -29.81 25.87
CA ALA A 81 -7.22 -29.61 27.25
C ALA A 81 -8.38 -29.13 28.14
N VAL A 82 -9.14 -28.12 27.66
CA VAL A 82 -10.31 -27.57 28.36
C VAL A 82 -11.37 -28.62 28.61
N PHE A 83 -11.73 -29.44 27.61
CA PHE A 83 -12.85 -30.37 27.76
C PHE A 83 -12.46 -31.73 28.34
N LYS A 84 -11.26 -32.23 28.05
CA LYS A 84 -10.81 -33.56 28.47
C LYS A 84 -10.15 -33.57 29.84
N TRP A 85 -9.47 -32.49 30.23
CA TRP A 85 -8.64 -32.45 31.44
C TRP A 85 -9.15 -31.48 32.50
N ASN A 86 -10.37 -30.92 32.37
CA ASN A 86 -10.97 -30.12 33.43
C ASN A 86 -11.38 -30.94 34.66
N ALA A 87 -11.54 -30.24 35.79
CA ALA A 87 -11.91 -30.82 37.09
C ALA A 87 -13.23 -31.63 37.05
N LYS A 88 -14.24 -31.16 36.30
CA LYS A 88 -15.54 -31.86 36.18
C LYS A 88 -15.39 -33.21 35.46
N ALA A 89 -14.53 -33.29 34.45
CA ALA A 89 -14.23 -34.52 33.72
C ALA A 89 -13.40 -35.49 34.56
N GLN A 90 -12.53 -34.99 35.45
CA GLN A 90 -11.77 -35.82 36.37
C GLN A 90 -12.63 -36.36 37.52
N ALA A 91 -13.53 -35.56 38.09
CA ALA A 91 -14.43 -35.99 39.17
C ALA A 91 -15.38 -37.15 38.79
N LYS A 92 -15.56 -37.40 37.48
CA LYS A 92 -16.32 -38.56 36.97
C LYS A 92 -15.52 -39.85 36.94
N LYS A 93 -14.21 -39.80 37.15
CA LYS A 93 -13.35 -40.99 37.19
C LYS A 93 -13.30 -41.52 38.61
N THR A 94 -13.25 -42.84 38.74
CA THR A 94 -13.32 -43.57 40.01
C THR A 94 -12.01 -43.54 40.80
N ASP A 95 -10.90 -43.15 40.16
CA ASP A 95 -9.57 -43.12 40.77
C ASP A 95 -9.26 -41.74 41.33
N ASP A 96 -8.97 -41.66 42.63
CA ASP A 96 -8.58 -40.45 43.36
C ASP A 96 -7.06 -40.21 43.25
N GLU A 97 -6.55 -40.23 42.02
CA GLU A 97 -5.13 -40.05 41.72
C GLU A 97 -4.84 -38.66 41.14
N PHE A 98 -3.73 -38.06 41.58
CA PHE A 98 -3.24 -36.80 41.01
C PHE A 98 -2.88 -36.93 39.52
N PRO A 99 -3.01 -35.85 38.71
CA PRO A 99 -2.57 -35.87 37.32
C PRO A 99 -1.07 -36.16 37.20
N LYS A 100 -0.66 -36.79 36.10
CA LYS A 100 0.75 -37.13 35.84
C LYS A 100 1.64 -35.88 35.90
N GLN A 101 2.58 -35.85 36.84
CA GLN A 101 3.55 -34.77 37.03
C GLN A 101 4.76 -34.97 36.11
N LEU A 102 4.62 -34.58 34.84
CA LEU A 102 5.71 -34.60 33.87
C LEU A 102 6.42 -33.25 33.87
N GLN A 103 7.75 -33.22 33.97
CA GLN A 103 8.54 -31.97 33.98
C GLN A 103 9.27 -31.69 32.66
N TYR A 104 9.89 -32.70 32.04
CA TYR A 104 10.76 -32.49 30.89
C TYR A 104 10.42 -33.42 29.73
N ASN A 105 10.38 -32.86 28.52
CA ASN A 105 10.29 -33.65 27.30
C ASN A 105 11.18 -33.01 26.22
N VAL A 106 12.49 -33.20 26.38
CA VAL A 106 13.51 -32.63 25.49
C VAL A 106 13.24 -32.91 24.00
N PRO A 107 12.86 -34.13 23.57
CA PRO A 107 12.53 -34.36 22.15
C PRO A 107 11.34 -33.53 21.64
N LEU A 108 10.31 -33.33 22.47
CA LEU A 108 9.17 -32.48 22.11
C LEU A 108 9.56 -31.01 22.05
N GLU A 109 10.30 -30.53 23.04
CA GLU A 109 10.80 -29.15 23.11
C GLU A 109 11.69 -28.82 21.91
N LEU A 110 12.55 -29.76 21.49
CA LEU A 110 13.37 -29.62 20.29
C LEU A 110 12.50 -29.50 19.03
N GLY A 111 11.47 -30.35 18.90
CA GLY A 111 10.53 -30.28 17.78
C GLY A 111 9.75 -28.97 17.73
N LEU A 112 9.22 -28.52 18.88
CA LEU A 112 8.47 -27.26 19.02
C LEU A 112 9.36 -26.02 18.84
N THR A 113 10.68 -26.15 18.89
CA THR A 113 11.61 -25.06 18.60
C THR A 113 12.01 -25.05 17.12
N ILE A 114 12.39 -26.21 16.57
CA ILE A 114 12.86 -26.33 15.17
C ILE A 114 11.73 -26.02 14.19
N VAL A 115 10.50 -26.49 14.42
CA VAL A 115 9.40 -26.31 13.47
C VAL A 115 9.04 -24.83 13.28
N PRO A 116 8.82 -24.01 14.32
CA PRO A 116 8.57 -22.57 14.13
C PRO A 116 9.73 -21.85 13.45
N ILE A 117 10.98 -22.21 13.76
CA ILE A 117 12.15 -21.63 13.11
C ILE A 117 12.11 -21.88 11.60
N ILE A 118 11.83 -23.12 11.17
CA ILE A 118 11.71 -23.45 9.74
C ILE A 118 10.57 -22.67 9.09
N ILE A 119 9.40 -22.57 9.74
CA ILE A 119 8.26 -21.80 9.23
C ILE A 119 8.65 -20.33 9.00
N VAL A 120 9.33 -19.71 9.97
CA VAL A 120 9.81 -18.33 9.86
C VAL A 120 10.83 -18.17 8.74
N PHE A 121 11.77 -19.11 8.57
CA PHE A 121 12.74 -19.04 7.47
C PHE A 121 12.08 -19.11 6.09
N VAL A 122 11.08 -19.97 5.92
CA VAL A 122 10.32 -20.08 4.67
C VAL A 122 9.54 -18.79 4.41
N LEU A 123 8.82 -18.27 5.41
CA LEU A 123 8.09 -17.01 5.29
C LEU A 123 9.03 -15.85 4.94
N PHE A 124 10.17 -15.74 5.64
CA PHE A 124 11.17 -14.70 5.39
C PHE A 124 11.72 -14.75 3.96
N PHE A 125 12.03 -15.94 3.44
CA PHE A 125 12.49 -16.11 2.06
C PHE A 125 11.49 -15.56 1.04
N PHE A 126 10.20 -15.81 1.23
CA PHE A 126 9.15 -15.27 0.36
C PHE A 126 8.88 -13.78 0.60
N THR A 127 8.96 -13.31 1.84
CA THR A 127 8.89 -11.87 2.16
C THR A 127 9.95 -11.09 1.40
N VAL A 128 11.20 -11.56 1.39
CA VAL A 128 12.30 -10.88 0.68
C VAL A 128 12.03 -10.83 -0.82
N GLN A 129 11.53 -11.91 -1.43
CA GLN A 129 11.21 -11.90 -2.88
C GLN A 129 10.08 -10.91 -3.21
N ALA A 130 8.99 -10.93 -2.44
CA ALA A 130 7.86 -10.01 -2.65
C ALA A 130 8.29 -8.56 -2.43
N GLN A 131 9.06 -8.29 -1.37
CA GLN A 131 9.61 -6.98 -1.09
C GLN A 131 10.51 -6.50 -2.24
N THR A 132 11.47 -7.30 -2.67
CA THR A 132 12.42 -6.92 -3.73
C THR A 132 11.70 -6.55 -5.02
N LYS A 133 10.66 -7.30 -5.43
CA LYS A 133 9.87 -6.96 -6.62
C LYS A 133 9.10 -5.65 -6.45
N ALA A 134 8.42 -5.48 -5.31
CA ALA A 134 7.57 -4.32 -5.04
C ALA A 134 8.35 -3.00 -4.90
N VAL A 135 9.62 -3.05 -4.48
CA VAL A 135 10.45 -1.84 -4.27
C VAL A 135 11.49 -1.62 -5.37
N ALA A 136 11.57 -2.51 -6.36
CA ALA A 136 12.55 -2.38 -7.44
C ALA A 136 12.22 -1.19 -8.35
N LEU A 137 13.25 -0.45 -8.74
CA LEU A 137 13.19 0.72 -9.61
C LEU A 137 13.78 0.39 -10.99
N ASP A 138 13.28 -0.68 -11.59
CA ASP A 138 13.79 -1.30 -12.81
C ASP A 138 12.69 -1.48 -13.88
N LYS A 139 11.65 -0.64 -13.87
CA LYS A 139 10.48 -0.77 -14.74
C LYS A 139 10.53 0.15 -15.97
N ASP A 140 11.61 0.94 -16.14
CA ASP A 140 11.77 1.92 -17.22
C ASP A 140 10.51 2.78 -17.41
N PRO A 141 10.21 3.69 -16.46
CA PRO A 141 8.92 4.38 -16.39
C PRO A 141 8.67 5.28 -17.61
N GLU A 142 7.55 5.08 -18.27
CA GLU A 142 7.08 5.91 -19.39
C GLU A 142 6.30 7.14 -18.88
N VAL A 143 5.74 7.08 -17.66
CA VAL A 143 5.14 8.24 -17.01
C VAL A 143 5.75 8.41 -15.64
N THR A 144 6.24 9.61 -15.35
CA THR A 144 6.70 9.99 -14.01
C THR A 144 5.77 11.05 -13.44
N VAL A 145 5.23 10.78 -12.26
CA VAL A 145 4.35 11.68 -11.52
C VAL A 145 5.03 12.15 -10.25
N ASP A 146 5.11 13.47 -10.07
CA ASP A 146 5.48 14.09 -8.81
C ASP A 146 4.22 14.19 -7.94
N VAL A 147 4.26 13.55 -6.78
CA VAL A 147 3.18 13.59 -5.78
C VAL A 147 3.65 14.46 -4.63
N THR A 148 3.02 15.61 -4.48
CA THR A 148 3.24 16.50 -3.33
C THR A 148 2.08 16.42 -2.36
N ALA A 149 2.34 15.97 -1.14
CA ALA A 149 1.37 16.05 -0.05
C ALA A 149 1.51 17.40 0.67
N PHE A 150 0.40 17.98 1.13
CA PHE A 150 0.41 19.18 1.96
C PHE A 150 -0.80 19.21 2.89
N GLN A 151 -0.85 20.13 3.85
CA GLN A 151 -1.92 20.30 4.82
C GLN A 151 -3.11 21.04 4.20
N TRP A 152 -4.26 20.41 3.96
CA TRP A 152 -4.56 18.97 4.03
C TRP A 152 -5.14 18.50 2.70
N ASN A 153 -4.28 18.35 1.69
CA ASN A 153 -4.64 17.79 0.39
C ASN A 153 -3.41 17.29 -0.39
N TRP A 154 -3.64 16.89 -1.63
CA TRP A 154 -2.64 16.38 -2.56
C TRP A 154 -2.52 17.28 -3.78
N LYS A 155 -1.30 17.39 -4.29
CA LYS A 155 -0.99 17.97 -5.60
C LYS A 155 -0.27 16.91 -6.42
N PHE A 156 -0.75 16.69 -7.64
CA PHE A 156 -0.14 15.77 -8.59
C PHE A 156 0.41 16.55 -9.77
N GLY A 157 1.65 16.30 -10.15
CA GLY A 157 2.26 16.90 -11.32
C GLY A 157 2.86 15.86 -12.25
N TYR A 158 2.79 16.11 -13.56
CA TYR A 158 3.36 15.21 -14.56
C TYR A 158 4.78 15.68 -14.89
N ALA A 159 5.78 14.93 -14.42
CA ALA A 159 7.18 15.29 -14.56
C ALA A 159 7.73 14.95 -15.93
N GLN A 160 7.48 13.70 -16.37
CA GLN A 160 7.97 13.18 -17.64
C GLN A 160 6.94 12.24 -18.24
N ILE A 161 6.76 12.31 -19.55
CA ILE A 161 5.90 11.39 -20.32
C ILE A 161 6.67 10.96 -21.57
N GLY A 162 6.77 9.65 -21.78
CA GLY A 162 7.46 9.01 -22.89
C GLY A 162 6.92 9.43 -24.25
N GLU A 163 7.74 9.25 -25.28
CA GLU A 163 7.48 9.72 -26.65
C GLU A 163 6.16 9.19 -27.21
N GLU A 164 5.81 7.94 -26.93
CA GLU A 164 4.60 7.29 -27.45
C GLU A 164 3.31 7.80 -26.81
N LEU A 165 3.38 8.23 -25.54
CA LEU A 165 2.24 8.75 -24.77
C LEU A 165 2.15 10.27 -24.83
N SER A 166 3.24 10.94 -25.21
CA SER A 166 3.27 12.37 -25.43
C SER A 166 2.51 12.74 -26.72
N PRO A 167 1.67 13.78 -26.69
CA PRO A 167 0.95 14.20 -27.90
C PRO A 167 1.84 14.66 -29.05
N THR A 168 3.06 15.12 -28.74
CA THR A 168 4.01 15.65 -29.74
C THR A 168 4.87 14.55 -30.38
N GLY A 169 4.81 13.31 -29.89
CA GLY A 169 5.72 12.24 -30.28
C GLY A 169 7.16 12.46 -29.80
N GLN A 170 7.38 13.41 -28.87
CA GLN A 170 8.66 13.69 -28.23
C GLN A 170 8.53 13.55 -26.72
N LEU A 171 9.63 13.26 -26.03
CA LEU A 171 9.66 13.18 -24.58
C LEU A 171 9.13 14.50 -23.99
N TYR A 172 8.02 14.42 -23.26
CA TYR A 172 7.48 15.55 -22.53
C TYR A 172 8.29 15.77 -21.26
N ASN A 173 8.82 16.98 -21.07
CA ASN A 173 9.38 17.43 -19.81
C ASN A 173 8.44 18.48 -19.22
N GLY A 174 7.79 18.11 -18.12
CA GLY A 174 6.82 18.94 -17.44
C GLY A 174 7.39 19.79 -16.32
N ALA A 175 8.70 19.85 -16.10
CA ALA A 175 9.27 20.68 -15.02
C ALA A 175 8.98 22.17 -15.23
N ASP A 176 8.48 22.85 -14.19
CA ASP A 176 8.30 24.30 -14.19
C ASP A 176 9.56 24.97 -13.63
N GLU A 177 10.47 25.37 -14.52
CA GLU A 177 11.77 25.95 -14.14
C GLU A 177 11.63 27.24 -13.32
N GLN A 178 10.60 28.05 -13.55
CA GLN A 178 10.41 29.31 -12.83
C GLN A 178 10.01 29.05 -11.38
N ARG A 179 9.04 28.16 -11.16
CA ARG A 179 8.63 27.78 -9.80
C ARG A 179 9.71 26.96 -9.09
N GLN A 180 10.47 26.15 -9.82
CA GLN A 180 11.62 25.47 -9.25
C GLN A 180 12.69 26.48 -8.78
N ALA A 181 12.98 27.52 -9.57
CA ALA A 181 13.93 28.56 -9.17
C ALA A 181 13.46 29.31 -7.91
N LEU A 182 12.16 29.63 -7.82
CA LEU A 182 11.57 30.23 -6.62
C LEU A 182 11.68 29.32 -5.39
N ALA A 183 11.57 28.00 -5.57
CA ALA A 183 11.77 27.03 -4.49
C ALA A 183 13.25 26.93 -4.09
N GLU A 184 14.19 26.95 -5.04
CA GLU A 184 15.62 26.99 -4.75
C GLU A 184 16.03 28.26 -3.98
N ASP A 185 15.41 29.40 -4.26
CA ASP A 185 15.64 30.66 -3.53
C ASP A 185 15.27 30.54 -2.04
N THR A 186 14.40 29.61 -1.65
CA THR A 186 14.02 29.38 -0.25
C THR A 186 15.07 28.61 0.54
N LYS A 187 16.06 28.01 -0.13
CA LYS A 187 17.06 27.14 0.48
C LYS A 187 17.97 27.87 1.47
N TYR A 188 18.22 29.15 1.21
CA TYR A 188 19.10 29.98 2.03
C TYR A 188 18.39 31.23 2.53
N GLU A 189 18.42 31.43 3.84
CA GLU A 189 18.02 32.67 4.48
C GLU A 189 19.06 33.76 4.27
N ALA A 190 18.61 35.02 4.26
CA ALA A 190 19.48 36.19 4.22
C ALA A 190 20.45 36.18 5.42
N GLU A 191 21.74 36.45 5.17
CA GLU A 191 22.82 36.38 6.18
C GLU A 191 22.61 37.33 7.37
N GLU A 192 21.79 38.36 7.21
CA GLU A 192 21.46 39.36 8.22
C GLU A 192 20.50 38.83 9.30
N LEU A 193 19.86 37.66 9.06
CA LEU A 193 18.94 37.05 10.00
C LEU A 193 19.70 36.39 11.17
N PRO A 194 19.28 36.63 12.43
CA PRO A 194 19.83 35.89 13.57
C PRO A 194 19.57 34.39 13.42
N ASN A 195 20.63 33.58 13.55
CA ASN A 195 20.60 32.12 13.35
C ASN A 195 20.13 31.68 11.94
N ALA A 196 20.52 32.43 10.91
CA ALA A 196 20.26 32.03 9.53
C ALA A 196 20.79 30.62 9.25
N ASN A 197 20.00 29.84 8.49
CA ASN A 197 20.40 28.55 7.94
C ASN A 197 20.79 27.47 8.98
N PRO A 198 19.94 27.16 9.97
CA PRO A 198 20.31 26.31 11.11
C PRO A 198 20.40 24.80 10.79
N ILE A 199 19.88 24.34 9.65
CA ILE A 199 19.80 22.91 9.31
C ILE A 199 20.93 22.57 8.34
N HIS A 200 22.09 22.15 8.86
CA HIS A 200 23.25 21.82 8.00
C HIS A 200 23.66 22.93 7.02
N GLY A 201 23.33 24.20 7.32
CA GLY A 201 23.58 25.33 6.43
C GLY A 201 22.44 25.66 5.45
N THR A 202 21.23 25.10 5.63
CA THR A 202 20.01 25.50 4.90
C THR A 202 18.94 26.08 5.83
N SER A 203 18.01 26.83 5.23
CA SER A 203 16.85 27.46 5.88
C SER A 203 15.89 26.43 6.47
N THR A 204 15.18 26.83 7.54
CA THR A 204 14.03 26.05 8.06
C THR A 204 12.82 26.06 7.12
N GLY A 205 12.74 27.03 6.21
CA GLY A 205 11.71 27.16 5.19
C GLY A 205 12.12 26.65 3.81
N ASP A 206 13.21 25.89 3.72
CA ASP A 206 13.70 25.30 2.48
C ASP A 206 12.62 24.40 1.85
N MET A 207 12.18 24.73 0.64
CA MET A 207 11.24 23.99 -0.20
C MET A 207 11.89 23.46 -1.49
N SER A 208 13.21 23.57 -1.65
CA SER A 208 13.95 23.19 -2.87
C SER A 208 13.79 21.70 -3.25
N TYR A 209 13.46 20.84 -2.29
CA TYR A 209 13.23 19.41 -2.51
C TYR A 209 11.86 19.06 -3.13
N LEU A 210 10.94 20.03 -3.19
CA LEU A 210 9.65 19.88 -3.86
C LEU A 210 9.83 20.03 -5.37
N ASN A 211 9.07 19.22 -6.12
CA ASN A 211 9.04 19.29 -7.57
C ASN A 211 7.80 20.07 -8.02
N TYR A 212 7.98 20.94 -9.00
CA TYR A 212 6.91 21.74 -9.60
C TYR A 212 6.81 21.44 -11.08
N ASN A 213 5.57 21.24 -11.55
CA ASN A 213 5.31 20.83 -12.92
C ASN A 213 4.30 21.74 -13.62
N VAL A 214 4.41 21.91 -14.93
CA VAL A 214 3.52 22.74 -15.76
C VAL A 214 2.09 22.21 -15.72
N ILE A 215 1.91 20.90 -15.91
CA ILE A 215 0.61 20.25 -15.71
C ILE A 215 0.55 19.73 -14.28
N GLU A 216 -0.27 20.40 -13.46
CA GLU A 216 -0.55 20.02 -12.09
C GLU A 216 -2.06 19.95 -11.82
N THR A 217 -2.46 19.01 -10.97
CA THR A 217 -3.81 18.92 -10.40
C THR A 217 -3.68 19.09 -8.90
N THR A 218 -4.16 20.22 -8.38
CA THR A 218 -4.13 20.53 -6.95
C THR A 218 -5.52 20.33 -6.36
N GLY A 219 -5.61 19.52 -5.30
CA GLY A 219 -6.84 19.33 -4.56
C GLY A 219 -7.22 20.54 -3.73
N THR A 220 -8.51 20.78 -3.58
CA THR A 220 -9.05 21.79 -2.66
C THR A 220 -9.98 21.14 -1.64
N THR A 221 -10.44 21.90 -0.65
CA THR A 221 -11.41 21.40 0.32
C THR A 221 -12.71 20.92 -0.35
N ASP A 222 -13.09 21.54 -1.47
CA ASP A 222 -14.35 21.29 -2.18
C ASP A 222 -14.18 20.41 -3.43
N GLU A 223 -12.94 20.11 -3.82
CA GLU A 223 -12.61 19.29 -5.00
C GLU A 223 -11.52 18.27 -4.66
N ILE A 224 -11.88 16.98 -4.74
CA ILE A 224 -10.93 15.88 -4.60
C ILE A 224 -10.00 15.88 -5.82
N PRO A 225 -8.68 15.87 -5.64
CA PRO A 225 -7.76 15.80 -6.78
C PRO A 225 -7.82 14.44 -7.45
N VAL A 226 -8.04 14.44 -8.76
CA VAL A 226 -8.06 13.23 -9.60
C VAL A 226 -6.75 13.15 -10.39
N LEU A 227 -5.94 12.15 -10.11
CA LEU A 227 -4.73 11.79 -10.85
C LEU A 227 -5.09 10.85 -12.00
N VAL A 228 -4.94 11.32 -13.24
CA VAL A 228 -5.18 10.50 -14.44
C VAL A 228 -3.91 9.76 -14.84
N LEU A 229 -3.98 8.45 -15.02
CA LEU A 229 -2.85 7.59 -15.39
C LEU A 229 -3.23 6.66 -16.55
N PRO A 230 -2.30 6.34 -17.46
CA PRO A 230 -2.54 5.34 -18.49
C PRO A 230 -2.47 3.92 -17.92
N THR A 231 -3.32 3.03 -18.42
CA THR A 231 -3.22 1.58 -18.24
C THR A 231 -2.07 1.01 -19.07
N GLU A 232 -1.67 -0.24 -18.77
CA GLU A 232 -0.65 -0.98 -19.56
C GLU A 232 0.69 -0.25 -19.74
N THR A 233 1.03 0.64 -18.79
CA THR A 233 2.19 1.53 -18.89
C THR A 233 3.00 1.52 -17.59
N PRO A 234 4.34 1.43 -17.64
CA PRO A 234 5.18 1.61 -16.46
C PRO A 234 5.15 3.03 -15.91
N ILE A 235 4.91 3.19 -14.60
CA ILE A 235 4.72 4.51 -13.96
C ILE A 235 5.62 4.64 -12.74
N GLU A 236 6.33 5.77 -12.62
CA GLU A 236 7.07 6.19 -11.43
C GLU A 236 6.31 7.27 -10.66
N PHE A 237 6.27 7.12 -9.33
CA PHE A 237 5.76 8.14 -8.41
C PHE A 237 6.88 8.67 -7.54
N ARG A 238 7.13 9.98 -7.57
CA ARG A 238 8.13 10.68 -6.75
C ARG A 238 7.43 11.47 -5.66
N LEU A 239 7.60 11.04 -4.42
CA LEU A 239 6.80 11.56 -3.31
C LEU A 239 7.56 12.63 -2.51
N ALA A 240 6.95 13.76 -2.18
CA ALA A 240 7.48 14.69 -1.18
C ALA A 240 6.33 15.37 -0.44
N SER A 241 6.55 15.75 0.81
CA SER A 241 5.57 16.51 1.59
C SER A 241 6.04 17.95 1.72
N GLY A 242 5.16 18.92 1.52
CA GLY A 242 5.43 20.33 1.81
C GLY A 242 5.41 20.69 3.30
N ASP A 243 5.05 19.73 4.18
CA ASP A 243 4.89 19.98 5.61
C ASP A 243 5.16 18.74 6.49
N VAL A 244 4.13 18.03 6.92
CA VAL A 244 4.19 16.91 7.87
C VAL A 244 4.27 15.58 7.13
N SER A 245 4.50 14.49 7.85
CA SER A 245 4.42 13.15 7.27
C SER A 245 3.00 12.82 6.80
N HIS A 246 2.88 12.32 5.58
CA HIS A 246 1.68 11.69 5.03
C HIS A 246 2.03 10.29 4.52
N ALA A 247 1.08 9.57 3.94
CA ALA A 247 1.39 8.36 3.17
C ALA A 247 0.49 8.23 1.96
N PHE A 248 1.11 8.04 0.80
CA PHE A 248 0.42 7.80 -0.46
C PHE A 248 0.02 6.33 -0.52
N TRP A 249 -1.28 6.07 -0.45
CA TRP A 249 -1.82 4.71 -0.46
C TRP A 249 -3.04 4.62 -1.37
N VAL A 250 -2.91 3.85 -2.45
CA VAL A 250 -4.03 3.38 -3.26
C VAL A 250 -4.29 1.94 -2.83
N PRO A 251 -5.43 1.62 -2.19
CA PRO A 251 -5.69 0.29 -1.66
C PRO A 251 -5.49 -0.81 -2.70
N GLU A 252 -5.98 -0.63 -3.93
CA GLU A 252 -5.89 -1.58 -5.04
C GLU A 252 -4.46 -1.77 -5.59
N PHE A 253 -3.51 -0.87 -5.28
CA PHE A 253 -2.09 -1.12 -5.56
C PHE A 253 -1.46 -2.09 -4.55
N LEU A 254 -2.14 -2.36 -3.42
CA LEU A 254 -1.65 -3.18 -2.31
C LEU A 254 -0.28 -2.74 -1.78
N PHE A 255 0.08 -1.48 -2.01
CA PHE A 255 1.36 -0.89 -1.64
C PHE A 255 1.13 0.55 -1.17
N LYS A 256 1.87 0.95 -0.15
CA LYS A 256 1.92 2.35 0.31
C LYS A 256 3.36 2.79 0.44
N ARG A 257 3.57 4.09 0.31
CA ARG A 257 4.81 4.72 0.74
C ARG A 257 4.50 6.01 1.48
N ASP A 258 5.14 6.16 2.61
CA ASP A 258 5.07 7.41 3.37
C ASP A 258 5.70 8.55 2.57
N VAL A 259 5.28 9.77 2.85
CA VAL A 259 5.65 10.99 2.15
C VAL A 259 6.20 11.95 3.18
N TYR A 260 7.52 12.19 3.17
CA TYR A 260 8.18 13.06 4.14
C TYR A 260 8.64 14.38 3.49
N ALA A 261 8.80 15.40 4.32
CA ALA A 261 9.59 16.58 3.98
C ALA A 261 11.07 16.19 3.91
N HIS A 262 11.84 16.84 3.03
CA HIS A 262 13.28 16.58 2.84
C HIS A 262 13.65 15.08 2.77
N PRO A 263 13.01 14.28 1.88
CA PRO A 263 13.16 12.83 1.88
C PRO A 263 14.62 12.37 1.71
N GLU A 264 15.42 13.09 0.93
CA GLU A 264 16.84 12.80 0.70
C GLU A 264 17.67 12.96 1.99
N SER A 265 17.43 14.03 2.76
CA SER A 265 18.08 14.24 4.05
C SER A 265 17.68 13.17 5.09
N ASN A 266 16.46 12.65 4.96
CA ASN A 266 15.93 11.60 5.82
C ASN A 266 16.31 10.18 5.36
N GLN A 267 17.15 10.05 4.33
CA GLN A 267 17.53 8.77 3.71
C GLN A 267 16.32 7.95 3.25
N GLN A 268 15.23 8.63 2.93
CA GLN A 268 14.02 8.01 2.44
C GLN A 268 14.16 7.77 0.93
N GLN A 269 13.96 6.53 0.49
CA GLN A 269 13.64 6.29 -0.91
C GLN A 269 12.23 6.84 -1.15
N ARG A 270 12.13 7.95 -1.89
CA ARG A 270 10.86 8.62 -2.20
C ARG A 270 10.15 8.06 -3.43
N SER A 271 10.88 7.40 -4.32
CA SER A 271 10.36 6.95 -5.62
C SER A 271 9.97 5.48 -5.62
N PHE A 272 8.80 5.14 -6.15
CA PHE A 272 8.39 3.76 -6.40
C PHE A 272 7.79 3.67 -7.78
N GLN A 273 7.85 2.47 -8.34
CA GLN A 273 7.39 2.20 -9.68
C GLN A 273 6.36 1.07 -9.64
N ILE A 274 5.41 1.15 -10.56
CA ILE A 274 4.50 0.04 -10.88
C ILE A 274 4.72 -0.35 -12.34
N GLU A 275 4.67 -1.65 -12.63
CA GLU A 275 4.86 -2.16 -13.99
C GLU A 275 3.73 -1.73 -14.93
N ARG A 276 2.48 -1.75 -14.45
CA ARG A 276 1.30 -1.23 -15.15
C ARG A 276 0.07 -1.24 -14.24
N ILE A 277 -0.98 -0.56 -14.69
CA ILE A 277 -2.34 -0.73 -14.20
C ILE A 277 -3.09 -1.61 -15.20
N ASP A 278 -3.56 -2.78 -14.77
CA ASP A 278 -4.09 -3.86 -15.62
C ASP A 278 -5.52 -3.59 -16.14
N ARG A 279 -6.22 -2.58 -15.61
CA ARG A 279 -7.59 -2.26 -16.02
C ARG A 279 -7.93 -0.78 -15.84
N GLU A 280 -8.76 -0.28 -16.75
CA GLU A 280 -9.35 1.06 -16.64
C GLU A 280 -10.33 1.13 -15.46
N GLY A 281 -10.52 2.35 -14.95
CA GLY A 281 -11.46 2.62 -13.87
C GLY A 281 -11.01 3.72 -12.94
N ALA A 282 -11.80 3.93 -11.88
CA ALA A 282 -11.51 4.87 -10.82
C ALA A 282 -11.16 4.10 -9.54
N PHE A 283 -10.09 4.52 -8.87
CA PHE A 283 -9.57 3.88 -7.66
C PHE A 283 -9.32 4.93 -6.57
N VAL A 284 -9.79 4.66 -5.36
CA VAL A 284 -9.67 5.61 -4.27
C VAL A 284 -8.22 5.66 -3.78
N GLY A 285 -7.72 6.87 -3.55
CA GLY A 285 -6.49 7.12 -2.83
C GLY A 285 -6.78 7.63 -1.43
N ARG A 286 -5.96 7.23 -0.45
CA ARG A 286 -6.09 7.63 0.95
C ARG A 286 -4.75 8.05 1.53
N CYS A 287 -4.78 9.03 2.43
CA CYS A 287 -3.67 9.28 3.34
C CYS A 287 -3.61 8.20 4.42
N ALA A 288 -2.45 7.56 4.60
CA ALA A 288 -2.28 6.42 5.53
C ALA A 288 -1.23 6.66 6.63
N GLU A 289 -0.86 7.92 6.88
CA GLU A 289 0.00 8.35 8.00
C GLU A 289 -0.60 9.60 8.64
N MET A 290 -0.61 9.66 9.97
CA MET A 290 -1.35 10.69 10.72
C MET A 290 -0.79 12.10 10.47
N CYS A 291 -1.54 12.95 9.76
CA CYS A 291 -1.10 14.29 9.36
C CYS A 291 -1.86 15.46 10.03
N GLY A 292 -2.73 15.15 11.01
CA GLY A 292 -3.43 16.14 11.82
C GLY A 292 -4.95 16.00 11.80
N THR A 293 -5.66 17.09 12.10
CA THR A 293 -7.11 17.10 12.34
C THR A 293 -7.93 16.61 11.15
N TYR A 294 -7.55 16.98 9.93
CA TYR A 294 -8.28 16.64 8.70
C TYR A 294 -7.65 15.44 7.96
N HIS A 295 -6.91 14.59 8.68
CA HIS A 295 -6.23 13.42 8.10
C HIS A 295 -7.17 12.52 7.28
N ALA A 296 -8.36 12.22 7.80
CA ALA A 296 -9.35 11.37 7.11
C ALA A 296 -9.97 12.02 5.86
N MET A 297 -9.78 13.32 5.65
CA MET A 297 -10.32 14.07 4.51
C MET A 297 -9.34 14.13 3.33
N MET A 298 -8.11 13.65 3.51
CA MET A 298 -7.06 13.64 2.47
C MET A 298 -7.22 12.46 1.50
N ASN A 299 -8.41 12.31 0.95
CA ASN A 299 -8.65 11.38 -0.14
C ASN A 299 -8.22 12.01 -1.47
N PHE A 300 -7.79 11.16 -2.40
CA PHE A 300 -7.59 11.50 -3.80
C PHE A 300 -8.20 10.38 -4.65
N GLU A 301 -8.20 10.52 -5.97
CA GLU A 301 -8.62 9.44 -6.86
C GLU A 301 -7.56 9.22 -7.93
N VAL A 302 -7.26 7.96 -8.23
CA VAL A 302 -6.55 7.57 -9.45
C VAL A 302 -7.57 7.17 -10.50
N ARG A 303 -7.53 7.85 -11.64
CA ARG A 303 -8.34 7.52 -12.82
C ARG A 303 -7.45 6.84 -13.85
N ALA A 304 -7.55 5.53 -13.94
CA ALA A 304 -6.84 4.74 -14.94
C ALA A 304 -7.64 4.75 -16.25
N VAL A 305 -7.03 5.24 -17.32
CA VAL A 305 -7.64 5.38 -18.65
C VAL A 305 -6.83 4.64 -19.71
N SER A 306 -7.37 4.51 -20.92
CA SER A 306 -6.60 3.98 -22.04
C SER A 306 -5.37 4.88 -22.34
N PRO A 307 -4.27 4.34 -22.88
CA PRO A 307 -3.15 5.15 -23.35
C PRO A 307 -3.54 6.26 -24.35
N GLU A 308 -4.59 6.01 -25.16
CA GLU A 308 -5.12 6.98 -26.12
C GLU A 308 -5.80 8.15 -25.40
N ASP A 309 -6.69 7.87 -24.44
CA ASP A 309 -7.36 8.90 -23.65
C ASP A 309 -6.37 9.66 -22.78
N PHE A 310 -5.34 9.00 -22.25
CA PHE A 310 -4.27 9.67 -21.52
C PHE A 310 -3.54 10.68 -22.41
N ARG A 311 -3.19 10.30 -23.64
CA ARG A 311 -2.57 11.23 -24.62
C ARG A 311 -3.51 12.39 -24.92
N ALA A 312 -4.80 12.13 -25.14
CA ALA A 312 -5.80 13.17 -25.40
C ALA A 312 -5.96 14.13 -24.21
N TYR A 313 -5.97 13.61 -22.99
CA TYR A 313 -6.02 14.39 -21.74
C TYR A 313 -4.80 15.30 -21.62
N ILE A 314 -3.59 14.78 -21.82
CA ILE A 314 -2.36 15.59 -21.76
C ILE A 314 -2.34 16.66 -22.87
N GLN A 315 -2.79 16.32 -24.09
CA GLN A 315 -2.92 17.30 -25.17
C GLN A 315 -3.89 18.43 -24.79
N PHE A 316 -5.06 18.09 -24.26
CA PHE A 316 -6.04 19.09 -23.83
C PHE A 316 -5.46 20.01 -22.75
N ARG A 317 -4.77 19.45 -21.75
CA ARG A 317 -4.12 20.20 -20.67
C ARG A 317 -3.02 21.14 -21.19
N ASN A 318 -2.26 20.72 -22.21
CA ASN A 318 -1.26 21.57 -22.84
C ASN A 318 -1.87 22.71 -23.66
N ASP A 319 -2.92 22.42 -24.43
CA ASP A 319 -3.59 23.42 -25.28
C ASP A 319 -4.41 24.43 -24.46
N ASN A 320 -4.84 24.03 -23.26
CA ASN A 320 -5.70 24.82 -22.38
C ASN A 320 -5.08 24.89 -20.97
N PRO A 321 -3.97 25.62 -20.77
CA PRO A 321 -3.26 25.65 -19.49
C PRO A 321 -4.10 26.21 -18.33
N ASP A 322 -5.08 27.07 -18.62
CA ASP A 322 -5.99 27.65 -17.64
C ASP A 322 -7.25 26.78 -17.38
N ALA A 323 -7.41 25.67 -18.11
CA ALA A 323 -8.55 24.78 -17.93
C ALA A 323 -8.42 23.95 -16.65
N THR A 324 -9.56 23.73 -16.01
CA THR A 324 -9.67 22.91 -14.81
C THR A 324 -9.47 21.43 -15.14
N ASN A 325 -9.13 20.63 -14.12
CA ASN A 325 -9.02 19.17 -14.29
C ASN A 325 -10.34 18.53 -14.71
N ALA A 326 -11.47 19.06 -14.21
CA ALA A 326 -12.82 18.66 -14.59
C ALA A 326 -13.06 18.78 -16.10
N GLN A 327 -12.74 19.94 -16.69
CA GLN A 327 -12.88 20.15 -18.15
C GLN A 327 -11.99 19.21 -18.97
N ALA A 328 -10.80 18.89 -18.46
CA ALA A 328 -9.89 17.96 -19.12
C ALA A 328 -10.41 16.52 -19.08
N LEU A 329 -11.01 16.09 -17.96
CA LEU A 329 -11.69 14.79 -17.84
C LEU A 329 -12.91 14.70 -18.78
N GLU A 330 -13.72 15.74 -18.85
CA GLU A 330 -14.86 15.80 -19.78
C GLU A 330 -14.41 15.69 -21.25
N SER A 331 -13.26 16.29 -21.59
CA SER A 331 -12.72 16.26 -22.96
C SER A 331 -12.41 14.86 -23.47
N ILE A 332 -12.15 13.91 -22.55
CA ILE A 332 -11.91 12.49 -22.84
C ILE A 332 -13.12 11.61 -22.48
N GLY A 333 -14.29 12.22 -22.26
CA GLY A 333 -15.53 11.50 -21.95
C GLY A 333 -15.58 10.85 -20.56
N GLN A 334 -14.74 11.29 -19.62
CA GLN A 334 -14.76 10.84 -18.22
C GLN A 334 -15.58 11.79 -17.35
N ASP A 335 -16.01 11.30 -16.18
CA ASP A 335 -16.68 12.14 -15.18
C ASP A 335 -15.71 13.25 -14.69
N PRO A 336 -16.18 14.51 -14.59
CA PRO A 336 -15.33 15.66 -14.26
C PRO A 336 -14.75 15.62 -12.84
N TYR A 337 -15.44 14.98 -11.90
CA TYR A 337 -15.02 14.90 -10.51
C TYR A 337 -14.89 13.45 -10.03
N ALA A 338 -14.22 13.26 -8.89
CA ALA A 338 -14.04 11.94 -8.29
C ALA A 338 -15.36 11.18 -8.14
N THR A 339 -15.32 9.88 -8.44
CA THR A 339 -16.50 8.98 -8.44
C THR A 339 -16.46 7.95 -7.31
N THR A 340 -15.26 7.60 -6.85
CA THR A 340 -15.02 6.63 -5.77
C THR A 340 -15.01 7.26 -4.38
N THR A 341 -14.84 8.58 -4.33
CA THR A 341 -14.85 9.37 -3.10
C THR A 341 -15.43 10.75 -3.38
N ARG A 342 -15.69 11.50 -2.33
CA ARG A 342 -16.40 12.78 -2.39
C ARG A 342 -15.76 13.76 -1.41
N PRO A 343 -15.73 15.07 -1.72
CA PRO A 343 -15.35 16.09 -0.76
C PRO A 343 -16.22 15.97 0.50
N PHE A 344 -15.58 15.96 1.67
CA PHE A 344 -16.32 16.03 2.92
C PHE A 344 -16.79 17.45 3.18
N ASN A 345 -17.94 17.60 3.81
CA ASN A 345 -18.37 18.90 4.30
C ASN A 345 -17.34 19.42 5.31
N SER A 346 -16.75 20.58 5.00
CA SER A 346 -15.70 21.20 5.79
C SER A 346 -16.21 21.93 7.03
N ASP A 347 -17.52 22.12 7.14
CA ASP A 347 -18.11 22.70 8.32
C ASP A 347 -17.99 21.74 9.54
N ARG A 348 -17.88 22.34 10.73
CA ARG A 348 -17.79 21.56 11.98
C ARG A 348 -19.15 21.04 12.46
N VAL A 349 -20.25 21.57 11.93
CA VAL A 349 -21.60 21.42 12.50
C VAL A 349 -22.60 20.73 11.59
N GLY A 350 -22.43 20.81 10.27
CA GLY A 350 -23.26 20.22 9.24
C GLY A 350 -22.92 18.76 8.91
N THR A 351 -22.00 18.14 9.67
CA THR A 351 -21.80 16.68 9.65
C THR A 351 -22.66 15.94 10.68
N ARG A 352 -23.44 16.67 11.51
CA ARG A 352 -24.20 16.10 12.64
C ARG A 352 -25.43 15.30 12.25
N ASP A 353 -26.00 15.57 11.09
CA ASP A 353 -27.18 14.90 10.55
C ASP A 353 -26.83 13.67 9.69
N GLY A 354 -25.54 13.36 9.55
CA GLY A 354 -25.03 12.25 8.76
C GLY A 354 -24.80 12.57 7.28
N GLN A 355 -25.18 13.77 6.79
CA GLN A 355 -24.86 14.24 5.44
C GLN A 355 -23.52 14.97 5.46
N ASN A 356 -22.44 14.19 5.47
CA ASN A 356 -21.08 14.70 5.68
C ASN A 356 -20.27 14.91 4.39
N TYR A 357 -20.90 14.90 3.22
CA TYR A 357 -20.21 15.10 1.94
C TYR A 357 -21.07 15.94 0.98
N THR A 358 -20.41 16.55 0.01
CA THR A 358 -21.04 17.13 -1.19
C THR A 358 -20.68 16.24 -2.39
N ASP A 359 -21.61 16.06 -3.33
CA ASP A 359 -21.37 15.25 -4.54
C ASP A 359 -21.33 16.18 -5.76
N PRO A 360 -20.13 16.58 -6.21
CA PRO A 360 -19.99 17.52 -7.32
C PRO A 360 -20.62 17.00 -8.62
N ASN A 361 -20.67 15.67 -8.81
CA ASN A 361 -21.21 15.04 -10.01
C ASN A 361 -22.75 15.01 -10.06
N GLN A 362 -23.48 15.45 -9.02
CA GLN A 362 -24.95 15.42 -9.05
C GLN A 362 -25.61 16.47 -9.95
N ASN A 363 -24.88 17.53 -10.29
CA ASN A 363 -25.42 18.69 -11.02
C ASN A 363 -24.69 18.97 -12.35
N VAL A 364 -23.83 18.05 -12.78
CA VAL A 364 -23.16 18.07 -14.08
C VAL A 364 -23.84 17.05 -14.98
#